data_AF-A0A0K9Y2K5-F1
#
_entry.id   AF-A0A0K9Y2K5-F1
#
_cell.length_a   1.000
_cell.length_b   1.000
_cell.length_c   1.000
_cell.angle_alpha   90.00
_cell.angle_beta   90.00
_cell.angle_gamma   90.00
#
_symmetry.space_group_name_H-M   'P 1'
#
loop_
_entity.id
_entity.type
_entity.pdbx_description
1 polymer ?
#
loop_
_entity_poly.entity_id
_entity_poly.type
_entity_poly.pdbx_seq_one_letter_code
_entity_poly.pdbx_strand_id
1 'polypeptide(L)'
;MKLKHRLHKITNWEYWSVYSIYLPLFPVWLYCAYKARTLLFFHGANPSIKYGGMAMESKKEIYDLIPENWIPKTIFASLEISFQKISSELKSQTISFPVIVKPNIGLKGLGVVQVENLNELEDYQKNNDCDFLIQEKINYQHEVGIFYHRFPDEKKGKITGMVKKEFLSVKGNGRKTLRELVMENPRSAFQIKAIEQKMGSEMQKTVPENEEIILIPFGSHTRGAKFIDISSEVTEKLEQKIDEICTKVNGFYFGRLDVMFENLELLKEGKNLKIIEINGAKSEPTHMYDPKHSLFFAWREIAKHWNIMAEISRKNHETGFPYLDIKEGFSALKNNLAIEKRLRKISSVD
;
A
#
# COMPACT_ATOMS: atom_id res chain seq x y z
N MET A 1 7.42 -14.56 -22.76
CA MET A 1 6.31 -13.62 -23.03
C MET A 1 5.98 -13.60 -24.51
N LYS A 2 4.70 -13.75 -24.87
CA LYS A 2 4.25 -13.69 -26.28
C LYS A 2 4.26 -12.23 -26.80
N LEU A 3 4.26 -12.02 -28.11
CA LEU A 3 4.22 -10.69 -28.73
C LEU A 3 3.04 -9.84 -28.21
N LYS A 4 1.86 -10.46 -28.07
CA LYS A 4 0.65 -9.85 -27.49
C LYS A 4 0.91 -9.22 -26.12
N HIS A 5 1.68 -9.89 -25.25
CA HIS A 5 2.00 -9.39 -23.91
C HIS A 5 2.93 -8.17 -23.94
N ARG A 6 3.90 -8.17 -24.86
CA ARG A 6 4.80 -7.02 -25.06
C ARG A 6 4.05 -5.80 -25.57
N LEU A 7 3.18 -6.00 -26.57
CA LEU A 7 2.35 -4.93 -27.11
C LEU A 7 1.43 -4.34 -26.04
N HIS A 8 0.78 -5.19 -25.23
CA HIS A 8 -0.07 -4.74 -24.13
C HIS A 8 0.71 -3.87 -23.12
N LYS A 9 1.94 -4.28 -22.75
CA LYS A 9 2.80 -3.50 -21.84
C LYS A 9 3.17 -2.12 -22.40
N ILE A 10 3.33 -1.99 -23.71
CA ILE A 10 3.67 -0.72 -24.37
C ILE A 10 2.43 0.17 -24.48
N THR A 11 1.27 -0.38 -24.83
CA THR A 11 0.05 0.41 -25.06
C THR A 11 -0.72 0.76 -23.80
N ASN A 12 -0.45 0.11 -22.66
CA ASN A 12 -1.12 0.36 -21.39
C ASN A 12 -0.11 0.96 -20.40
N TRP A 13 -0.23 2.27 -20.19
CA TRP A 13 0.74 3.05 -19.42
C TRP A 13 0.83 2.64 -17.94
N GLU A 14 -0.20 1.99 -17.39
CA GLU A 14 -0.19 1.45 -16.02
C GLU A 14 0.99 0.47 -15.79
N TYR A 15 1.48 -0.20 -16.84
CA TYR A 15 2.63 -1.12 -16.74
C TYR A 15 3.98 -0.48 -17.07
N TRP A 16 4.00 0.82 -17.33
CA TRP A 16 5.23 1.53 -17.64
C TRP A 16 6.11 1.67 -16.39
N SER A 17 7.40 1.88 -16.62
CA SER A 17 8.34 2.07 -15.52
C SER A 17 8.02 3.37 -14.76
N VAL A 18 8.36 3.41 -13.47
CA VAL A 18 8.27 4.63 -12.65
C VAL A 18 9.01 5.78 -13.33
N TYR A 19 10.18 5.53 -13.93
CA TYR A 19 10.93 6.56 -14.65
C TYR A 19 10.15 7.16 -15.82
N SER A 20 9.47 6.34 -16.61
CA SER A 20 8.66 6.78 -17.76
C SER A 20 7.48 7.67 -17.34
N ILE A 21 6.90 7.39 -16.17
CA ILE A 21 5.75 8.15 -15.63
C ILE A 21 6.23 9.45 -14.98
N TYR A 22 7.30 9.40 -14.18
CA TYR A 22 7.67 10.50 -13.28
C TYR A 22 8.75 11.45 -13.84
N LEU A 23 9.61 11.01 -14.76
CA LEU A 23 10.64 11.90 -15.33
C LEU A 23 10.04 13.13 -16.04
N PRO A 24 8.95 13.02 -16.83
CA PRO A 24 8.29 14.19 -17.43
C PRO A 24 7.71 15.18 -16.41
N LEU A 25 7.45 14.72 -15.19
CA LEU A 25 6.91 15.56 -14.11
C LEU A 25 8.00 16.24 -13.28
N PHE A 26 9.28 16.00 -13.55
CA PHE A 26 10.37 16.63 -12.81
C PHE A 26 10.28 18.18 -12.75
N PRO A 27 9.90 18.91 -13.82
CA PRO A 27 9.65 20.35 -13.72
C PRO A 27 8.54 20.73 -12.73
N VAL A 28 7.50 19.90 -12.59
CA VAL A 28 6.43 20.09 -11.61
C VAL A 28 6.96 19.93 -10.19
N TRP A 29 7.85 18.95 -9.95
CA TRP A 29 8.53 18.79 -8.67
C TRP A 29 9.35 20.03 -8.31
N LEU A 30 10.14 20.57 -9.25
CA LEU A 30 10.94 21.78 -9.03
C LEU A 30 10.06 23.01 -8.73
N TYR A 31 8.93 23.14 -9.42
CA TYR A 31 7.94 24.19 -9.13
C TYR A 31 7.37 24.05 -7.71
N CYS A 32 7.00 22.84 -7.30
CA CYS A 32 6.53 22.56 -5.94
C CYS A 32 7.61 22.84 -4.89
N ALA A 33 8.85 22.43 -5.15
CA ALA A 33 9.99 22.69 -4.29
C ALA A 33 10.29 24.18 -4.11
N TYR A 34 10.18 24.96 -5.20
CA TYR A 34 10.27 26.42 -5.14
C TYR A 34 9.19 27.01 -4.23
N LYS A 35 7.92 26.60 -4.38
CA LYS A 35 6.82 27.07 -3.52
C LYS A 35 7.04 26.69 -2.06
N ALA A 36 7.52 25.47 -1.80
CA ALA A 36 7.78 24.96 -0.46
C ALA A 36 9.10 25.44 0.17
N ARG A 37 9.95 26.14 -0.60
CA ARG A 37 11.29 26.60 -0.19
C ARG A 37 12.26 25.47 0.19
N THR A 38 12.03 24.26 -0.30
CA THR A 38 12.92 23.10 -0.12
C THR A 38 12.68 22.05 -1.21
N LEU A 39 13.76 21.37 -1.64
CA LEU A 39 13.68 20.22 -2.54
C LEU A 39 13.03 18.99 -1.88
N LEU A 40 13.05 18.93 -0.54
CA LEU A 40 12.58 17.80 0.26
C LEU A 40 11.25 18.10 0.94
N PHE A 41 10.34 18.76 0.22
CA PHE A 41 9.05 19.21 0.77
C PHE A 41 8.18 18.06 1.29
N PHE A 42 8.42 16.83 0.85
CA PHE A 42 7.80 15.65 1.46
C PHE A 42 8.01 15.55 2.98
N HIS A 43 9.11 16.08 3.52
CA HIS A 43 9.42 16.01 4.95
C HIS A 43 8.39 16.74 5.80
N GLY A 44 8.04 17.97 5.41
CA GLY A 44 7.05 18.78 6.10
C GLY A 44 5.61 18.32 5.88
N ALA A 45 5.36 17.31 5.04
CA ALA A 45 4.00 16.85 4.76
C ALA A 45 3.33 16.20 5.98
N ASN A 46 4.10 15.46 6.80
CA ASN A 46 3.57 14.77 7.98
C ASN A 46 4.57 14.86 9.15
N PRO A 47 4.52 15.91 10.00
CA PRO A 47 5.50 16.16 11.06
C PRO A 47 5.75 15.03 12.06
N SER A 48 4.77 14.16 12.31
CA SER A 48 4.89 13.04 13.25
C SER A 48 5.44 11.76 12.62
N ILE A 49 5.54 11.71 11.29
CA ILE A 49 5.99 10.53 10.56
C ILE A 49 7.41 10.79 10.09
N LYS A 50 8.30 9.83 10.36
CA LYS A 50 9.70 9.91 9.94
C LYS A 50 9.83 10.23 8.46
N TYR A 51 10.60 11.28 8.15
CA TYR A 51 10.76 11.83 6.79
C TYR A 51 9.43 12.14 6.08
N GLY A 52 8.40 12.54 6.82
CA GLY A 52 7.05 12.77 6.30
C GLY A 52 6.37 11.51 5.73
N GLY A 53 6.93 10.33 5.96
CA GLY A 53 6.52 9.07 5.34
C GLY A 53 7.02 8.90 3.91
N MET A 54 8.08 9.61 3.49
CA MET A 54 8.73 9.37 2.20
C MET A 54 9.74 8.21 2.24
N ALA A 55 10.41 8.03 3.38
CA ALA A 55 11.47 7.04 3.55
C ALA A 55 11.49 6.48 4.97
N MET A 56 11.96 5.25 5.14
CA MET A 56 12.23 4.64 6.45
C MET A 56 11.03 4.68 7.42
N GLU A 57 9.81 4.59 6.88
CA GLU A 57 8.58 4.66 7.63
C GLU A 57 8.36 3.38 8.45
N SER A 58 8.25 3.52 9.77
CA SER A 58 7.96 2.42 10.71
C SER A 58 6.45 2.23 10.81
N LYS A 59 5.96 1.04 10.45
CA LYS A 59 4.53 0.71 10.59
C LYS A 59 4.11 0.75 12.06
N LYS A 60 4.96 0.30 12.97
CA LYS A 60 4.66 0.32 14.41
C LYS A 60 4.42 1.74 14.92
N GLU A 61 5.31 2.68 14.58
CA GLU A 61 5.19 4.08 14.99
C GLU A 61 3.88 4.69 14.50
N ILE A 62 3.49 4.40 13.25
CA ILE A 62 2.21 4.86 12.70
C ILE A 62 1.03 4.21 13.41
N TYR A 63 1.08 2.90 13.67
CA TYR A 63 -0.01 2.21 14.37
C TYR A 63 -0.25 2.76 15.77
N ASP A 64 0.80 3.13 16.48
CA ASP A 64 0.70 3.71 17.83
C ASP A 64 -0.01 5.08 17.84
N LEU A 65 -0.10 5.75 16.69
CA LEU A 65 -0.84 7.00 16.54
C LEU A 65 -2.33 6.79 16.24
N ILE A 66 -2.75 5.58 15.84
CA ILE A 66 -4.13 5.29 15.44
C ILE A 66 -4.87 4.60 16.59
N PRO A 67 -6.05 5.08 16.99
CA PRO A 67 -6.88 4.38 17.97
C PRO A 67 -7.15 2.91 17.60
N GLU A 68 -6.99 2.02 18.59
CA GLU A 68 -7.06 0.55 18.42
C GLU A 68 -8.35 0.07 17.74
N ASN A 69 -9.47 0.76 17.97
CA ASN A 69 -10.77 0.42 17.40
C ASN A 69 -10.79 0.36 15.86
N TRP A 70 -9.86 1.06 15.20
CA TRP A 70 -9.84 1.21 13.74
C TRP A 70 -8.78 0.37 13.04
N ILE A 71 -7.90 -0.27 13.79
CA ILE A 71 -6.81 -1.10 13.25
C ILE A 71 -7.02 -2.56 13.69
N PRO A 72 -6.37 -3.53 13.03
CA PRO A 72 -6.28 -4.87 13.56
C PRO A 72 -5.40 -4.90 14.82
N LYS A 73 -5.72 -5.77 15.77
CA LYS A 73 -4.82 -6.12 16.88
C LYS A 73 -3.45 -6.47 16.32
N THR A 74 -2.41 -5.87 16.90
CA THR A 74 -1.06 -5.88 16.35
C THR A 74 -0.04 -6.09 17.45
N ILE A 75 0.85 -7.06 17.25
CA ILE A 75 2.03 -7.29 18.07
C ILE A 75 3.26 -6.86 17.28
N PHE A 76 4.20 -6.19 17.95
CA PHE A 76 5.52 -5.88 17.40
C PHE A 76 6.55 -6.88 17.91
N ALA A 77 7.23 -7.53 16.99
CA ALA A 77 8.31 -8.47 17.27
C ALA A 77 9.63 -7.88 16.77
N SER A 78 10.50 -7.48 17.72
CA SER A 78 11.88 -7.14 17.40
C SER A 78 12.71 -8.40 17.18
N LEU A 79 13.85 -8.29 16.48
CA LEU A 79 14.75 -9.43 16.27
C LEU A 79 15.27 -10.09 17.56
N GLU A 80 15.31 -9.34 18.64
CA GLU A 80 15.84 -9.79 19.94
C GLU A 80 14.78 -10.52 20.79
N ILE A 81 13.50 -10.46 20.41
CA ILE A 81 12.42 -11.04 21.20
C ILE A 81 12.40 -12.58 21.08
N SER A 82 12.20 -13.29 22.19
CA SER A 82 12.08 -14.76 22.13
C SER A 82 10.73 -15.18 21.58
N PHE A 83 10.69 -16.29 20.83
CA PHE A 83 9.43 -16.85 20.31
C PHE A 83 8.41 -17.16 21.42
N GLN A 84 8.88 -17.59 22.60
CA GLN A 84 8.04 -17.84 23.77
C GLN A 84 7.29 -16.58 24.22
N LYS A 85 7.95 -15.41 24.15
CA LYS A 85 7.32 -14.13 24.48
C LYS A 85 6.29 -13.74 23.43
N ILE A 86 6.61 -13.90 22.13
CA ILE A 86 5.64 -13.70 21.04
C ILE A 86 4.39 -14.57 21.23
N SER A 87 4.57 -15.87 21.49
CA SER A 87 3.47 -16.82 21.71
C SER A 87 2.61 -16.44 22.92
N SER A 88 3.23 -15.94 23.98
CA SER A 88 2.53 -15.47 25.17
C SER A 88 1.71 -14.20 24.90
N GLU A 89 2.26 -13.26 24.12
CA GLU A 89 1.56 -12.05 23.71
C GLU A 89 0.38 -12.33 22.77
N LEU A 90 0.52 -13.28 21.84
CA LEU A 90 -0.60 -13.71 20.98
C LEU A 90 -1.77 -14.23 21.82
N LYS A 91 -1.48 -15.03 22.85
CA LYS A 91 -2.49 -15.55 23.77
C LYS A 91 -3.13 -14.44 24.60
N SER A 92 -2.32 -13.53 25.17
CA SER A 92 -2.85 -12.46 26.03
C SER A 92 -3.74 -11.47 25.25
N GLN A 93 -3.40 -11.17 24.00
CA GLN A 93 -4.20 -10.30 23.13
C GLN A 93 -5.35 -11.02 22.42
N THR A 94 -5.46 -12.35 22.58
CA THR A 94 -6.46 -13.19 21.91
C THR A 94 -6.39 -13.04 20.38
N ILE A 95 -5.19 -13.13 19.81
CA ILE A 95 -4.97 -13.15 18.36
C ILE A 95 -4.90 -14.61 17.92
N SER A 96 -5.84 -15.01 17.06
CA SER A 96 -5.93 -16.38 16.54
C SER A 96 -5.38 -16.48 15.13
N PHE A 97 -4.90 -17.67 14.78
CA PHE A 97 -4.47 -17.98 13.42
C PHE A 97 -5.66 -18.16 12.46
N PRO A 98 -5.48 -17.89 11.16
CA PRO A 98 -4.27 -17.36 10.54
C PRO A 98 -3.99 -15.89 10.90
N VAL A 99 -2.71 -15.53 10.96
CA VAL A 99 -2.23 -14.16 11.22
C VAL A 99 -1.54 -13.57 9.99
N ILE A 100 -1.53 -12.24 9.89
CA ILE A 100 -0.77 -11.53 8.87
C ILE A 100 0.55 -11.05 9.48
N VAL A 101 1.66 -11.47 8.88
CA VAL A 101 2.99 -11.03 9.26
C VAL A 101 3.52 -10.05 8.22
N LYS A 102 4.08 -8.93 8.66
CA LYS A 102 4.64 -7.90 7.77
C LYS A 102 5.88 -7.24 8.35
N PRO A 103 6.88 -6.88 7.53
CA PRO A 103 8.05 -6.16 7.99
C PRO A 103 7.68 -4.78 8.51
N ASN A 104 8.31 -4.36 9.61
CA ASN A 104 8.06 -3.06 10.24
C ASN A 104 8.35 -1.92 9.26
N ILE A 105 9.49 -2.00 8.56
CA ILE A 105 9.84 -1.10 7.45
C ILE A 105 9.69 -1.87 6.14
N GLY A 106 8.81 -1.40 5.25
CA GLY A 106 8.50 -2.07 4.00
C GLY A 106 7.30 -1.45 3.30
N LEU A 107 7.04 -1.85 2.06
CA LEU A 107 6.16 -1.12 1.14
C LEU A 107 5.43 -2.05 0.17
N LYS A 108 4.27 -1.61 -0.34
CA LYS A 108 3.58 -2.23 -1.49
C LYS A 108 3.24 -3.71 -1.31
N GLY A 109 3.01 -4.14 -0.07
CA GLY A 109 2.75 -5.54 0.28
C GLY A 109 3.96 -6.47 0.13
N LEU A 110 5.18 -5.92 0.07
CA LEU A 110 6.42 -6.70 0.06
C LEU A 110 6.69 -7.26 1.47
N GLY A 111 7.04 -8.54 1.52
CA GLY A 111 7.28 -9.27 2.78
C GLY A 111 6.03 -9.55 3.61
N VAL A 112 4.83 -9.22 3.10
CA VAL A 112 3.57 -9.55 3.77
C VAL A 112 3.21 -11.00 3.47
N VAL A 113 3.03 -11.79 4.52
CA VAL A 113 2.69 -13.22 4.43
C VAL A 113 1.55 -13.55 5.38
N GLN A 114 0.71 -14.50 4.97
CA GLN A 114 -0.27 -15.13 5.86
C GLN A 114 0.41 -16.35 6.48
N VAL A 115 0.31 -16.49 7.79
CA VAL A 115 0.87 -17.58 8.57
C VAL A 115 -0.29 -18.35 9.21
N GLU A 116 -0.34 -19.67 9.01
CA GLU A 116 -1.49 -20.50 9.36
C GLU A 116 -1.42 -21.06 10.78
N ASN A 117 -0.23 -21.13 11.39
CA ASN A 117 -0.04 -21.76 12.70
C ASN A 117 1.25 -21.29 13.39
N LEU A 118 1.43 -21.71 14.65
CA LEU A 118 2.60 -21.37 15.46
C LEU A 118 3.92 -21.86 14.86
N ASN A 119 3.95 -23.05 14.24
CA ASN A 119 5.19 -23.61 13.69
C ASN A 119 5.68 -22.75 12.52
N GLU A 120 4.77 -22.39 11.60
CA GLU A 120 5.09 -21.47 10.50
C GLU A 120 5.54 -20.09 11.00
N LEU A 121 4.98 -19.60 12.10
CA LEU A 121 5.41 -18.34 12.70
C LEU A 121 6.82 -18.43 13.30
N GLU A 122 7.14 -19.55 13.95
CA GLU A 122 8.47 -19.81 14.50
C GLU A 122 9.52 -19.90 13.37
N ASP A 123 9.17 -20.61 12.29
CA ASP A 123 10.00 -20.72 11.10
C ASP A 123 10.19 -19.36 10.41
N TYR A 124 9.13 -18.54 10.34
CA TYR A 124 9.25 -17.16 9.86
C TYR A 124 10.24 -16.36 10.71
N GLN A 125 10.11 -16.40 12.04
CA GLN A 125 11.01 -15.66 12.93
C GLN A 125 12.47 -16.09 12.76
N LYS A 126 12.75 -17.40 12.67
CA LYS A 126 14.10 -17.94 12.50
C LYS A 126 14.77 -17.49 11.20
N ASN A 127 13.99 -17.33 10.13
CA ASN A 127 14.49 -16.99 8.80
C ASN A 127 14.40 -15.50 8.47
N ASN A 128 13.83 -14.69 9.36
CA ASN A 128 13.62 -13.27 9.16
C ASN A 128 14.70 -12.44 9.87
N ASP A 129 15.22 -11.45 9.15
CA ASP A 129 16.34 -10.61 9.61
C ASP A 129 15.95 -9.12 9.66
N CYS A 130 14.69 -8.83 10.01
CA CYS A 130 14.21 -7.48 10.34
C CYS A 130 13.12 -7.50 11.42
N ASP A 131 12.84 -6.38 12.06
CA ASP A 131 11.68 -6.28 12.94
C ASP A 131 10.38 -6.40 12.13
N PHE A 132 9.36 -7.02 12.72
CA PHE A 132 8.10 -7.31 12.05
C PHE A 132 6.89 -7.12 12.96
N LEU A 133 5.72 -7.06 12.32
CA LEU A 133 4.42 -6.97 12.96
C LEU A 133 3.67 -8.27 12.71
N ILE A 134 2.97 -8.75 13.74
CA ILE A 134 2.01 -9.86 13.66
C ILE A 134 0.63 -9.28 13.92
N GLN A 135 -0.30 -9.46 12.98
CA GLN A 135 -1.62 -8.88 13.04
C GLN A 135 -2.71 -9.94 12.95
N GLU A 136 -3.82 -9.70 13.64
CA GLU A 136 -5.04 -10.47 13.38
C GLU A 136 -5.45 -10.35 11.91
N LYS A 137 -5.91 -11.46 11.33
CA LYS A 137 -6.48 -11.43 10.00
C LYS A 137 -7.89 -10.84 10.06
N ILE A 138 -8.12 -9.79 9.28
CA ILE A 138 -9.43 -9.16 9.16
C ILE A 138 -10.31 -10.00 8.24
N ASN A 139 -11.53 -10.33 8.69
CA ASN A 139 -12.50 -11.17 7.96
C ASN A 139 -13.34 -10.41 6.92
N TYR A 140 -12.77 -9.35 6.34
CA TYR A 140 -13.39 -8.59 5.26
C TYR A 140 -12.82 -9.05 3.91
N GLN A 141 -13.63 -9.01 2.86
CA GLN A 141 -13.27 -9.54 1.54
C GLN A 141 -12.80 -8.45 0.56
N HIS A 142 -12.89 -7.18 0.94
CA HIS A 142 -12.60 -6.06 0.06
C HIS A 142 -11.58 -5.11 0.65
N GLU A 143 -10.73 -4.58 -0.23
CA GLU A 143 -9.70 -3.61 0.11
C GLU A 143 -9.87 -2.35 -0.76
N VAL A 144 -9.78 -1.18 -0.12
CA VAL A 144 -9.82 0.12 -0.77
C VAL A 144 -8.60 0.95 -0.36
N GLY A 145 -8.02 1.69 -1.30
CA GLY A 145 -7.07 2.77 -1.01
C GLY A 145 -7.81 4.10 -1.00
N ILE A 146 -7.71 4.86 0.09
CA ILE A 146 -8.34 6.18 0.25
C ILE A 146 -7.22 7.21 0.37
N PHE A 147 -7.12 8.12 -0.59
CA PHE A 147 -6.18 9.24 -0.54
C PHE A 147 -6.81 10.40 0.22
N TYR A 148 -6.15 10.85 1.27
CA TYR A 148 -6.62 11.90 2.16
C TYR A 148 -5.60 13.03 2.26
N HIS A 149 -6.08 14.26 2.36
CA HIS A 149 -5.26 15.36 2.84
C HIS A 149 -6.04 16.33 3.73
N ARG A 150 -5.32 17.11 4.52
CA ARG A 150 -5.83 18.25 5.29
C ARG A 150 -4.74 19.31 5.37
N PHE A 151 -5.07 20.58 5.14
CA PHE A 151 -4.10 21.65 5.37
C PHE A 151 -3.93 21.90 6.88
N PRO A 152 -2.72 22.20 7.40
CA PRO A 152 -2.50 22.39 8.84
C PRO A 152 -3.38 23.46 9.51
N ASP A 153 -3.81 24.46 8.75
CA ASP A 153 -4.70 25.54 9.18
C ASP A 153 -6.20 25.24 8.97
N GLU A 154 -6.54 24.06 8.43
CA GLU A 154 -7.93 23.63 8.23
C GLU A 154 -8.38 22.62 9.30
N LYS A 155 -9.64 22.75 9.72
CA LYS A 155 -10.25 21.84 10.71
C LYS A 155 -10.64 20.49 10.12
N LYS A 156 -10.90 20.43 8.81
CA LYS A 156 -11.39 19.25 8.10
C LYS A 156 -10.52 18.96 6.89
N GLY A 157 -10.20 17.71 6.66
CA GLY A 157 -9.58 17.24 5.44
C GLY A 157 -10.58 16.81 4.37
N LYS A 158 -10.05 16.24 3.29
CA LYS A 158 -10.81 15.76 2.14
C LYS A 158 -10.24 14.47 1.59
N ILE A 159 -11.12 13.64 1.04
CA ILE A 159 -10.74 12.49 0.23
C ILE A 159 -10.57 12.96 -1.22
N THR A 160 -9.37 12.80 -1.77
CA THR A 160 -9.06 13.22 -3.16
C THR A 160 -9.05 12.08 -4.16
N GLY A 161 -9.12 10.84 -3.69
CA GLY A 161 -9.20 9.66 -4.52
C GLY A 161 -9.56 8.42 -3.72
N MET A 162 -10.35 7.52 -4.32
CA MET A 162 -10.69 6.23 -3.73
C MET A 162 -10.54 5.12 -4.78
N VAL A 163 -9.77 4.08 -4.47
CA VAL A 163 -9.45 2.99 -5.39
C VAL A 163 -9.86 1.64 -4.81
N LYS A 164 -10.77 0.93 -5.47
CA LYS A 164 -11.06 -0.48 -5.16
C LYS A 164 -9.93 -1.34 -5.70
N LYS A 165 -9.48 -2.29 -4.90
CA LYS A 165 -8.40 -3.21 -5.27
C LYS A 165 -9.00 -4.59 -5.53
N GLU A 166 -9.00 -5.01 -6.78
CA GLU A 166 -9.37 -6.37 -7.16
C GLU A 166 -8.11 -7.23 -7.17
N PHE A 167 -8.10 -8.28 -6.34
CA PHE A 167 -6.98 -9.21 -6.28
C PHE A 167 -6.80 -9.92 -7.61
N LEU A 168 -5.56 -10.31 -7.91
CA LEU A 168 -5.27 -11.00 -9.15
C LEU A 168 -5.92 -12.38 -9.12
N SER A 169 -6.95 -12.60 -9.93
CA SER A 169 -7.68 -13.86 -10.03
C SER A 169 -7.84 -14.31 -11.48
N VAL A 170 -8.20 -15.58 -11.65
CA VAL A 170 -8.66 -16.14 -12.93
C VAL A 170 -9.94 -16.93 -12.71
N LYS A 171 -10.82 -16.91 -13.71
CA LYS A 171 -12.07 -17.67 -13.71
C LYS A 171 -11.93 -18.88 -14.63
N GLY A 172 -12.27 -20.06 -14.11
CA GLY A 172 -12.22 -21.30 -14.84
C GLY A 172 -13.30 -21.41 -15.92
N ASN A 173 -12.96 -22.17 -16.96
CA ASN A 173 -13.83 -22.44 -18.10
C ASN A 173 -14.07 -23.94 -18.32
N GLY A 174 -13.68 -24.78 -17.35
CA GLY A 174 -13.84 -26.24 -17.38
C GLY A 174 -12.96 -26.97 -18.40
N ARG A 175 -12.10 -26.26 -19.15
CA ARG A 175 -11.31 -26.84 -20.25
C ARG A 175 -9.81 -26.58 -20.12
N LYS A 176 -9.43 -25.35 -19.76
CA LYS A 176 -8.04 -24.91 -19.71
C LYS A 176 -7.43 -25.16 -18.34
N THR A 177 -6.14 -25.44 -18.34
CA THR A 177 -5.33 -25.49 -17.14
C THR A 177 -5.22 -24.10 -16.49
N LEU A 178 -4.92 -24.07 -15.19
CA LEU A 178 -4.63 -22.83 -14.47
C LEU A 178 -3.53 -22.02 -15.18
N ARG A 179 -2.46 -22.68 -15.65
CA ARG A 179 -1.38 -22.04 -16.38
C ARG A 179 -1.83 -21.37 -17.68
N GLU A 180 -2.69 -22.03 -18.44
CA GLU A 180 -3.22 -21.46 -19.69
C GLU A 180 -4.08 -20.24 -19.41
N LEU A 181 -4.97 -20.30 -18.41
CA LEU A 181 -5.81 -19.16 -17.99
C LEU A 181 -4.96 -17.97 -17.55
N VAL A 182 -3.91 -18.21 -16.75
CA VAL A 182 -2.95 -17.18 -16.32
C VAL A 182 -2.26 -16.53 -17.52
N MET A 183 -1.88 -17.30 -18.53
CA MET A 183 -1.14 -16.79 -19.68
C MET A 183 -2.01 -16.04 -20.70
N GLU A 184 -3.34 -16.20 -20.66
CA GLU A 184 -4.28 -15.54 -21.57
C GLU A 184 -4.54 -14.08 -21.21
N ASN A 185 -4.63 -13.79 -19.91
CA ASN A 185 -4.76 -12.44 -19.39
C ASN A 185 -3.37 -11.80 -19.23
N PRO A 186 -3.08 -10.65 -19.87
CA PRO A 186 -1.77 -10.01 -19.77
C PRO A 186 -1.34 -9.69 -18.33
N ARG A 187 -2.28 -9.24 -17.48
CA ARG A 187 -1.99 -8.84 -16.08
C ARG A 187 -1.49 -10.03 -15.26
N SER A 188 -2.15 -11.18 -15.36
CA SER A 188 -1.70 -12.42 -14.72
C SER A 188 -0.44 -12.98 -15.37
N ALA A 189 -0.33 -12.90 -16.70
CA ALA A 189 0.86 -13.37 -17.42
C ALA A 189 2.14 -12.62 -17.01
N PHE A 190 2.04 -11.33 -16.67
CA PHE A 190 3.18 -10.56 -16.15
C PHE A 190 3.67 -11.05 -14.79
N GLN A 191 2.82 -11.75 -14.03
CA GLN A 191 3.12 -12.27 -12.69
C GLN A 191 3.42 -13.79 -12.71
N ILE A 192 3.61 -14.40 -13.88
CA ILE A 192 3.68 -15.86 -14.04
C ILE A 192 4.71 -16.53 -13.11
N LYS A 193 5.89 -15.94 -12.92
CA LYS A 193 6.94 -16.51 -12.04
C LYS A 193 6.45 -16.65 -10.60
N ALA A 194 5.88 -15.58 -10.03
CA ALA A 194 5.37 -15.56 -8.66
C ALA A 194 4.17 -16.52 -8.51
N ILE A 195 3.32 -16.61 -9.54
CA ILE A 195 2.18 -17.52 -9.55
C ILE A 195 2.66 -18.98 -9.60
N GLU A 196 3.60 -19.32 -10.48
CA GLU A 196 4.16 -20.68 -10.60
C GLU A 196 4.82 -21.12 -9.29
N GLN A 197 5.56 -20.23 -8.62
CA GLN A 197 6.18 -20.53 -7.33
C GLN A 197 5.14 -20.80 -6.23
N LYS A 198 4.03 -20.05 -6.21
CA LYS A 198 2.99 -20.19 -5.19
C LYS A 198 2.10 -21.41 -5.44
N MET A 199 1.68 -21.62 -6.68
CA MET A 199 0.68 -22.64 -7.04
C MET A 199 1.30 -24.01 -7.31
N GLY A 200 2.60 -24.06 -7.68
CA GLY A 200 3.32 -25.31 -7.88
C GLY A 200 2.59 -26.26 -8.84
N SER A 201 2.27 -27.47 -8.35
CA SER A 201 1.59 -28.49 -9.15
C SER A 201 0.16 -28.14 -9.57
N GLU A 202 -0.53 -27.24 -8.85
CA GLU A 202 -1.88 -26.77 -9.20
C GLU A 202 -1.92 -26.09 -10.58
N MET A 203 -0.78 -25.56 -11.06
CA MET A 203 -0.67 -24.91 -12.35
C MET A 203 -1.10 -25.80 -13.53
N GLN A 204 -1.00 -27.12 -13.39
CA GLN A 204 -1.33 -28.09 -14.45
C GLN A 204 -2.77 -28.60 -14.38
N LYS A 205 -3.53 -28.24 -13.33
CA LYS A 205 -4.92 -28.69 -13.19
C LYS A 205 -5.87 -27.85 -14.02
N THR A 206 -6.88 -28.49 -14.60
CA THR A 206 -8.01 -27.81 -15.24
C THR A 206 -8.87 -27.15 -14.18
N VAL A 207 -9.17 -25.87 -14.37
CA VAL A 207 -10.03 -25.12 -13.44
C VAL A 207 -11.50 -25.32 -13.83
N PRO A 208 -12.36 -25.81 -12.91
CA PRO A 208 -13.79 -25.98 -13.15
C PRO A 208 -14.47 -24.72 -13.69
N GLU A 209 -15.53 -24.91 -14.45
CA GLU A 209 -16.27 -23.79 -15.02
C GLU A 209 -16.86 -22.91 -13.91
N ASN A 210 -16.69 -21.59 -14.05
CA ASN A 210 -17.11 -20.57 -13.10
C ASN A 210 -16.39 -20.51 -11.75
N GLU A 211 -15.43 -21.39 -11.48
CA GLU A 211 -14.60 -21.29 -10.28
C GLU A 211 -13.60 -20.13 -10.41
N GLU A 212 -13.56 -19.26 -9.40
CA GLU A 212 -12.60 -18.16 -9.33
C GLU A 212 -11.45 -18.51 -8.39
N ILE A 213 -10.22 -18.49 -8.93
CA ILE A 213 -9.01 -18.75 -8.15
C ILE A 213 -8.26 -17.43 -7.95
N ILE A 214 -8.08 -17.03 -6.69
CA ILE A 214 -7.23 -15.90 -6.31
C ILE A 214 -5.76 -16.34 -6.41
N LEU A 215 -5.08 -15.82 -7.43
CA LEU A 215 -3.67 -16.09 -7.69
C LEU A 215 -2.79 -15.41 -6.62
N ILE A 216 -3.03 -14.12 -6.37
CA ILE A 216 -2.22 -13.30 -5.46
C ILE A 216 -3.16 -12.48 -4.56
N PRO A 217 -3.28 -12.79 -3.26
CA PRO A 217 -4.27 -12.20 -2.34
C PRO A 217 -3.76 -10.88 -1.73
N PHE A 218 -3.22 -9.99 -2.56
CA PHE A 218 -2.65 -8.72 -2.09
C PHE A 218 -3.10 -7.58 -3.00
N GLY A 219 -3.60 -6.49 -2.41
CA GLY A 219 -4.05 -5.28 -3.09
C GLY A 219 -2.93 -4.39 -3.65
N SER A 220 -1.90 -4.99 -4.25
CA SER A 220 -0.72 -4.27 -4.79
C SER A 220 -0.70 -4.30 -6.31
N HIS A 221 -0.70 -3.11 -6.94
CA HIS A 221 -0.65 -2.97 -8.40
C HIS A 221 0.58 -3.65 -9.00
N THR A 222 1.74 -3.54 -8.35
CA THR A 222 2.98 -4.18 -8.81
C THR A 222 2.92 -5.70 -8.77
N ARG A 223 1.99 -6.27 -7.98
CA ARG A 223 1.74 -7.71 -7.88
C ARG A 223 0.50 -8.15 -8.68
N GLY A 224 0.02 -7.29 -9.58
CA GLY A 224 -1.07 -7.60 -10.50
C GLY A 224 -2.47 -7.37 -9.95
N ALA A 225 -2.65 -6.74 -8.79
CA ALA A 225 -3.99 -6.27 -8.41
C ALA A 225 -4.48 -5.25 -9.45
N LYS A 226 -5.77 -5.32 -9.80
CA LYS A 226 -6.41 -4.34 -10.66
C LYS A 226 -6.98 -3.23 -9.79
N PHE A 227 -6.65 -2.00 -10.15
CA PHE A 227 -7.12 -0.80 -9.46
C PHE A 227 -8.32 -0.26 -10.23
N ILE A 228 -9.39 0.07 -9.51
CA ILE A 228 -10.61 0.68 -10.06
C ILE A 228 -10.87 1.97 -9.31
N ASP A 229 -10.88 3.08 -10.02
CA ASP A 229 -11.21 4.38 -9.47
C ASP A 229 -12.70 4.45 -9.19
N ILE A 230 -13.02 4.48 -7.89
CA ILE A 230 -14.37 4.61 -7.33
C ILE A 230 -14.48 5.91 -6.54
N SER A 231 -13.72 6.95 -6.91
CA SER A 231 -13.78 8.26 -6.24
C SER A 231 -15.17 8.89 -6.29
N SER A 232 -16.02 8.52 -7.26
CA SER A 232 -17.42 8.92 -7.32
C SER A 232 -18.30 8.33 -6.21
N GLU A 233 -17.85 7.27 -5.54
CA GLU A 233 -18.57 6.63 -4.43
C GLU A 233 -18.27 7.28 -3.07
N VAL A 234 -17.35 8.27 -3.02
CA VAL A 234 -17.07 9.00 -1.78
C VAL A 234 -18.30 9.81 -1.37
N THR A 235 -18.81 9.52 -0.17
CA THR A 235 -19.91 10.25 0.45
C THR A 235 -19.39 11.20 1.53
N GLU A 236 -20.22 12.16 1.94
CA GLU A 236 -19.89 13.03 3.07
C GLU A 236 -19.66 12.24 4.37
N LYS A 237 -20.43 11.17 4.60
CA LYS A 237 -20.29 10.33 5.80
C LYS A 237 -18.95 9.59 5.83
N LEU A 238 -18.53 9.04 4.69
CA LEU A 238 -17.21 8.41 4.58
C LEU A 238 -16.10 9.43 4.78
N GLU A 239 -16.19 10.60 4.14
CA GLU A 239 -15.20 11.67 4.29
C GLU A 239 -15.09 12.14 5.75
N GLN A 240 -16.21 12.39 6.41
CA GLN A 240 -16.25 12.73 7.84
C GLN A 240 -15.63 11.64 8.72
N LYS A 241 -15.89 10.36 8.42
CA LYS A 241 -15.30 9.24 9.17
C LYS A 241 -13.79 9.17 8.99
N ILE A 242 -13.30 9.30 7.76
CA ILE A 242 -11.85 9.26 7.48
C ILE A 242 -11.16 10.48 8.08
N ASP A 243 -11.75 11.67 7.99
CA ASP A 243 -11.27 12.89 8.65
C ASP A 243 -11.20 12.73 10.17
N GLU A 244 -12.24 12.16 10.82
CA GLU A 244 -12.23 11.85 12.25
C GLU A 244 -11.05 10.92 12.63
N ILE A 245 -10.70 9.98 11.75
CA ILE A 245 -9.60 9.06 12.00
C ILE A 245 -8.25 9.77 11.83
N CYS A 246 -8.05 10.42 10.68
CA CYS A 246 -6.80 11.09 10.34
C CYS A 246 -6.47 12.25 11.29
N THR A 247 -7.47 12.94 11.82
CA THR A 247 -7.27 14.02 12.81
C THR A 247 -6.75 13.52 14.17
N LYS A 248 -6.99 12.25 14.52
CA LYS A 248 -6.42 11.64 15.75
C LYS A 248 -4.98 11.18 15.57
N VAL A 249 -4.53 10.98 14.33
CA VAL A 249 -3.13 10.74 13.99
C VAL A 249 -2.42 12.10 13.99
N ASN A 250 -1.96 12.52 15.19
CA ASN A 250 -1.28 13.82 15.34
C ASN A 250 -0.15 13.95 14.31
N GLY A 251 -0.04 15.10 13.63
CA GLY A 251 0.97 15.36 12.62
C GLY A 251 0.80 14.62 11.28
N PHE A 252 -0.34 13.98 11.02
CA PHE A 252 -0.68 13.42 9.72
C PHE A 252 -1.61 14.36 8.93
N TYR A 253 -1.20 14.73 7.73
CA TYR A 253 -1.90 15.68 6.86
C TYR A 253 -2.00 15.24 5.40
N PHE A 254 -1.18 14.29 4.95
CA PHE A 254 -1.12 13.90 3.54
C PHE A 254 -0.71 12.43 3.40
N GLY A 255 -1.58 11.62 2.79
CA GLY A 255 -1.24 10.22 2.54
C GLY A 255 -2.39 9.37 2.08
N ARG A 256 -2.14 8.06 2.00
CA ARG A 256 -3.12 7.05 1.63
C ARG A 256 -3.36 6.08 2.78
N LEU A 257 -4.64 5.84 3.07
CA LEU A 257 -5.09 4.76 3.94
C LEU A 257 -5.43 3.56 3.07
N ASP A 258 -4.85 2.41 3.38
CA ASP A 258 -5.30 1.14 2.84
C ASP A 258 -6.23 0.50 3.88
N VAL A 259 -7.46 0.21 3.45
CA VAL A 259 -8.60 -0.11 4.32
C VAL A 259 -9.26 -1.39 3.85
N MET A 260 -9.39 -2.35 4.76
CA MET A 260 -10.24 -3.53 4.57
C MET A 260 -11.66 -3.19 5.01
N PHE A 261 -12.67 -3.58 4.24
CA PHE A 261 -14.07 -3.24 4.50
C PHE A 261 -15.03 -4.35 4.07
N GLU A 262 -16.19 -4.42 4.73
CA GLU A 262 -17.16 -5.50 4.50
C GLU A 262 -17.85 -5.40 3.14
N ASN A 263 -18.49 -4.27 2.85
CA ASN A 263 -19.13 -3.99 1.56
C ASN A 263 -19.22 -2.47 1.31
N LEU A 264 -19.47 -2.10 0.06
CA LEU A 264 -19.41 -0.69 -0.38
C LEU A 264 -20.45 0.20 0.31
N GLU A 265 -21.67 -0.30 0.54
CA GLU A 265 -22.73 0.48 1.18
C GLU A 265 -22.38 0.83 2.63
N LEU A 266 -21.84 -0.13 3.39
CA LEU A 266 -21.36 0.12 4.75
C LEU A 266 -20.13 1.03 4.78
N LEU A 267 -19.22 0.88 3.82
CA LEU A 267 -18.06 1.78 3.68
C LEU A 267 -18.52 3.23 3.43
N LYS A 268 -19.50 3.45 2.54
CA LYS A 268 -20.09 4.76 2.27
C LYS A 268 -20.75 5.38 3.50
N GLU A 269 -21.15 4.58 4.47
CA GLU A 269 -21.67 5.04 5.76
C GLU A 269 -20.58 5.23 6.83
N GLY A 270 -19.31 5.00 6.49
CA GLY A 270 -18.17 5.04 7.43
C GLY A 270 -18.20 3.92 8.46
N LYS A 271 -18.75 2.75 8.10
CA LYS A 271 -18.94 1.58 8.99
C LYS A 271 -18.16 0.38 8.49
N ASN A 272 -17.94 -0.58 9.40
CA ASN A 272 -17.35 -1.91 9.13
C ASN A 272 -16.10 -1.85 8.25
N LEU A 273 -15.15 -1.02 8.70
CA LEU A 273 -13.86 -0.81 8.06
C LEU A 273 -12.72 -0.97 9.09
N LYS A 274 -11.55 -1.38 8.61
CA LYS A 274 -10.32 -1.50 9.38
C LYS A 274 -9.14 -1.00 8.55
N ILE A 275 -8.33 -0.12 9.11
CA ILE A 275 -7.14 0.44 8.48
C ILE A 275 -5.99 -0.56 8.63
N ILE A 276 -5.48 -1.05 7.51
CA ILE A 276 -4.37 -2.01 7.44
C ILE A 276 -3.02 -1.37 7.10
N GLU A 277 -3.03 -0.13 6.61
CA GLU A 277 -1.84 0.67 6.41
C GLU A 277 -2.21 2.15 6.32
N ILE A 278 -1.38 3.04 6.89
CA ILE A 278 -1.35 4.46 6.54
C ILE A 278 0.03 4.71 5.95
N ASN A 279 0.06 5.27 4.74
CA ASN A 279 1.27 5.64 4.03
C ASN A 279 1.35 7.17 3.98
N GLY A 280 2.47 7.78 4.37
CA GLY A 280 2.67 9.23 4.28
C GLY A 280 3.00 9.74 2.88
N ALA A 281 3.98 10.63 2.78
CA ALA A 281 4.34 11.39 1.56
C ALA A 281 4.76 10.54 0.37
N LYS A 282 5.17 9.28 0.57
CA LYS A 282 5.43 8.32 -0.51
C LYS A 282 4.16 7.86 -1.26
N SER A 283 2.98 8.21 -0.75
CA SER A 283 1.71 7.79 -1.33
C SER A 283 1.49 8.34 -2.73
N GLU A 284 1.22 7.44 -3.67
CA GLU A 284 0.74 7.78 -5.00
C GLU A 284 -0.80 7.88 -4.99
N PRO A 285 -1.40 8.80 -5.77
CA PRO A 285 -2.86 8.85 -5.99
C PRO A 285 -3.29 7.65 -6.85
N THR A 286 -3.35 6.48 -6.22
CA THR A 286 -3.42 5.18 -6.90
C THR A 286 -4.67 4.96 -7.74
N HIS A 287 -5.73 5.75 -7.56
CA HIS A 287 -6.89 5.77 -8.47
C HIS A 287 -6.50 6.13 -9.90
N MET A 288 -5.37 6.83 -10.09
CA MET A 288 -4.84 7.11 -11.43
C MET A 288 -4.55 5.85 -12.24
N TYR A 289 -4.23 4.72 -11.60
CA TYR A 289 -3.90 3.46 -12.28
C TYR A 289 -5.14 2.66 -12.73
N ASP A 290 -6.36 3.20 -12.63
CA ASP A 290 -7.51 2.58 -13.28
C ASP A 290 -7.27 2.50 -14.81
N PRO A 291 -7.38 1.32 -15.44
CA PRO A 291 -7.17 1.17 -16.88
C PRO A 291 -8.03 2.08 -17.77
N LYS A 292 -9.13 2.66 -17.24
CA LYS A 292 -9.95 3.63 -17.97
C LYS A 292 -9.26 5.00 -18.13
N HIS A 293 -8.29 5.31 -17.29
CA HIS A 293 -7.65 6.62 -17.25
C HIS A 293 -6.48 6.74 -18.23
N SER A 294 -6.30 7.94 -18.77
CA SER A 294 -5.17 8.25 -19.64
C SER A 294 -3.92 8.65 -18.82
N LEU A 295 -2.75 8.60 -19.46
CA LEU A 295 -1.52 9.10 -18.85
C LEU A 295 -1.62 10.59 -18.45
N PHE A 296 -2.34 11.40 -19.24
CA PHE A 296 -2.59 12.81 -18.91
C PHE A 296 -3.43 12.98 -17.64
N PHE A 297 -4.43 12.11 -17.43
CA PHE A 297 -5.17 12.07 -16.18
C PHE A 297 -4.23 11.78 -15.00
N ALA A 298 -3.38 10.76 -15.13
CA ALA A 298 -2.43 10.40 -14.09
C ALA A 298 -1.43 11.52 -13.78
N TRP A 299 -0.87 12.16 -14.79
CA TRP A 299 0.02 13.33 -14.61
C TRP A 299 -0.67 14.49 -13.92
N ARG A 300 -1.94 14.77 -14.26
CA ARG A 300 -2.73 15.80 -13.57
C ARG A 300 -2.95 15.45 -12.10
N GLU A 301 -3.27 14.19 -11.80
CA GLU A 301 -3.44 13.75 -10.41
C GLU A 301 -2.12 13.85 -9.62
N ILE A 302 -0.99 13.40 -10.18
CA ILE A 302 0.32 13.52 -9.51
C ILE A 302 0.66 15.00 -9.26
N ALA A 303 0.52 15.85 -10.28
CA ALA A 303 0.80 17.28 -10.15
C ALA A 303 -0.09 17.95 -9.08
N LYS A 304 -1.39 17.63 -9.05
CA LYS A 304 -2.32 18.11 -8.02
C LYS A 304 -1.85 17.71 -6.62
N HIS A 305 -1.54 16.43 -6.42
CA HIS A 305 -1.15 15.92 -5.10
C HIS A 305 0.21 16.45 -4.64
N TRP A 306 1.18 16.65 -5.54
CA TRP A 306 2.45 17.30 -5.20
C TRP A 306 2.28 18.78 -4.81
N ASN A 307 1.39 19.51 -5.49
CA ASN A 307 1.09 20.89 -5.10
C ASN A 307 0.47 20.96 -3.69
N ILE A 308 -0.49 20.07 -3.39
CA ILE A 308 -1.09 19.95 -2.05
C ILE A 308 0.00 19.64 -1.01
N MET A 309 0.84 18.63 -1.28
CA MET A 309 1.92 18.23 -0.38
C MET A 309 2.92 19.36 -0.12
N ALA A 310 3.29 20.13 -1.15
CA ALA A 310 4.19 21.27 -1.03
C ALA A 310 3.59 22.41 -0.20
N GLU A 311 2.29 22.65 -0.33
CA GLU A 311 1.58 23.66 0.47
C GLU A 311 1.44 23.24 1.94
N ILE A 312 1.06 21.98 2.21
CA ILE A 312 1.04 21.42 3.57
C ILE A 312 2.42 21.55 4.22
N SER A 313 3.46 21.15 3.48
CA SER A 313 4.85 21.24 3.91
C SER A 313 5.25 22.64 4.30
N ARG A 314 4.96 23.61 3.41
CA ARG A 314 5.23 25.02 3.67
C ARG A 314 4.54 25.52 4.93
N LYS A 315 3.24 25.23 5.11
CA LYS A 315 2.46 25.64 6.28
C LYS A 315 3.05 25.06 7.57
N ASN A 316 3.43 23.79 7.57
CA ASN A 316 4.08 23.18 8.73
C ASN A 316 5.43 23.84 9.06
N HIS A 317 6.24 24.19 8.04
CA HIS A 317 7.47 24.95 8.25
C HIS A 317 7.22 26.36 8.79
N GLU A 318 6.17 27.05 8.33
CA GLU A 318 5.75 28.36 8.85
C GLU A 318 5.30 28.29 10.32
N THR A 319 4.82 27.12 10.79
CA THR A 319 4.51 26.85 12.21
C THR A 319 5.69 26.34 13.05
N GLY A 320 6.90 26.30 12.48
CA GLY A 320 8.13 25.97 13.21
C GLY A 320 8.65 24.55 13.04
N PHE A 321 8.04 23.72 12.19
CA PHE A 321 8.62 22.42 11.84
C PHE A 321 9.93 22.62 11.03
N PRO A 322 11.06 22.00 11.40
CA PRO A 322 12.34 22.26 10.75
C PRO A 322 12.40 21.73 9.32
N TYR A 323 13.20 22.36 8.48
CA TYR A 323 13.57 21.81 7.17
C TYR A 323 14.53 20.62 7.33
N LEU A 324 14.39 19.62 6.47
CA LEU A 324 15.30 18.47 6.43
C LEU A 324 16.63 18.86 5.79
N ASP A 325 17.74 18.47 6.42
CA ASP A 325 19.05 18.56 5.78
C ASP A 325 19.08 17.73 4.49
N ILE A 326 19.65 18.31 3.43
CA ILE A 326 19.64 17.69 2.11
C ILE A 326 20.42 16.37 2.11
N LYS A 327 21.58 16.30 2.78
CA LYS A 327 22.39 15.08 2.83
C LYS A 327 21.69 13.99 3.62
N GLU A 328 21.08 14.35 4.75
CA GLU A 328 20.28 13.43 5.54
C GLU A 328 19.12 12.86 4.70
N GLY A 329 18.35 13.70 4.02
CA GLY A 329 17.23 13.26 3.20
C GLY A 329 17.63 12.32 2.06
N PHE A 330 18.71 12.62 1.33
CA PHE A 330 19.21 11.72 0.29
C PHE A 330 19.74 10.39 0.86
N SER A 331 20.39 10.42 2.03
CA SER A 331 20.81 9.21 2.74
C SER A 331 19.61 8.34 3.12
N ALA A 332 18.55 8.94 3.65
CA ALA A 332 17.31 8.25 4.01
C ALA A 332 16.64 7.58 2.79
N LEU A 333 16.53 8.30 1.67
CA LEU A 333 16.00 7.76 0.41
C LEU A 333 16.83 6.57 -0.09
N LYS A 334 18.16 6.68 -0.06
CA LYS A 334 19.06 5.60 -0.46
C LYS A 334 18.90 4.36 0.42
N ASN A 335 18.80 4.54 1.74
CA ASN A 335 18.59 3.45 2.69
C ASN A 335 17.24 2.76 2.47
N ASN A 336 16.19 3.54 2.23
CA ASN A 336 14.86 3.02 1.91
C ASN A 336 14.88 2.16 0.63
N LEU A 337 15.56 2.63 -0.43
CA LEU A 337 15.72 1.86 -1.67
C LEU A 337 16.50 0.55 -1.46
N ALA A 338 17.48 0.51 -0.54
CA ALA A 338 18.21 -0.71 -0.22
C ALA A 338 17.30 -1.74 0.45
N ILE A 339 16.46 -1.30 1.39
CA ILE A 339 15.46 -2.16 2.06
C ILE A 339 14.45 -2.69 1.05
N GLU A 340 13.89 -1.83 0.18
CA GLU A 340 12.93 -2.25 -0.85
C GLU A 340 13.53 -3.31 -1.78
N LYS A 341 14.77 -3.13 -2.24
CA LYS A 341 15.47 -4.11 -3.09
C LYS A 341 15.62 -5.46 -2.39
N ARG A 342 15.92 -5.46 -1.09
CA ARG A 342 16.02 -6.70 -0.30
C ARG A 342 14.65 -7.39 -0.18
N LEU A 343 13.60 -6.65 0.17
CA LEU A 343 12.25 -7.21 0.31
C LEU A 343 11.66 -7.73 -1.02
N ARG A 344 11.99 -7.11 -2.15
CA ARG A 344 11.59 -7.58 -3.50
C ARG A 344 12.15 -8.95 -3.82
N LYS A 345 13.42 -9.21 -3.47
CA LYS A 345 14.04 -10.53 -3.64
C LYS A 345 13.33 -11.62 -2.82
N ILE A 346 12.98 -11.30 -1.57
CA ILE A 346 12.26 -12.24 -0.68
C ILE A 346 10.83 -12.50 -1.20
N SER A 347 10.19 -11.48 -1.77
CA SER A 347 8.79 -11.58 -2.22
C SER A 347 8.62 -12.11 -3.65
N SER A 348 9.71 -12.50 -4.33
CA SER A 348 9.71 -12.94 -5.74
C SER A 348 9.02 -11.98 -6.71
N VAL A 349 9.11 -10.67 -6.44
CA VAL A 349 8.48 -9.63 -7.27
C VAL A 349 9.35 -9.25 -8.48
N ASP A 350 10.63 -9.63 -8.51
CA ASP A 350 11.60 -9.33 -9.59
C ASP A 350 12.31 -10.60 -10.13
#